data_AF-A0A7N2R4W6-F1
#
_entry.id   AF-A0A7N2R4W6-F1
#
_cell.length_a   1.000
_cell.length_b   1.000
_cell.length_c   1.000
_cell.angle_alpha   90.00
_cell.angle_beta   90.00
_cell.angle_gamma   90.00
#
_symmetry.space_group_name_H-M   'P 1'
#
loop_
_entity.id
_entity.type
_entity.pdbx_description
1 polymer ?
#
loop_
_entity_poly.entity_id
_entity_poly.type
_entity_poly.pdbx_seq_one_letter_code
_entity_poly.pdbx_strand_id
1 'polypeptide(L)'
;MASVLGSSSTAILASRPLFSQTSKPSISSLTLSPGQSSGRKFYGGIGIHGKRGRSQFHVAVTNVATDINSVDQPQKLAAKESQRPVYPFPAIVGQDEMKLCLLLNVIDPKIGGVMIMGDRGTGKSTTVRSLVDLLPEIKVVAGDPFNSDPEDPESMGVEVRENIMKGENLSVVMTKINMVDLPLGATEDRVCGTIDIEKALTEGVKAFEPGLLAKANRGILYVDEVNLLDDHLVDVLLDSAASGWNTVEREGISISHPARFILIGSGNPEEGELRPQLLDRFGMHAQVGTVRDAELRVKIVEERARFDKNPKEFRDSYKAEQEKLQQQIGSARSSLSSVQIDRNLSKE
;
A
#
# COMPACT_ATOMS: atom_id res chain seq x y z
N MET A 1 -44.02 -56.05 11.36
CA MET A 1 -43.50 -56.68 12.58
C MET A 1 -42.41 -55.75 13.10
N ALA A 2 -42.70 -54.82 14.02
CA ALA A 2 -42.70 -55.01 15.49
C ALA A 2 -41.36 -55.63 15.95
N SER A 3 -40.48 -54.99 16.74
CA SER A 3 -40.63 -54.39 18.08
C SER A 3 -39.33 -53.61 18.44
N VAL A 4 -39.28 -52.39 19.05
CA VAL A 4 -39.72 -51.95 20.42
C VAL A 4 -38.70 -52.47 21.47
N LEU A 5 -37.96 -51.74 22.34
CA LEU A 5 -38.10 -50.58 23.27
C LEU A 5 -36.68 -50.05 23.67
N GLY A 6 -36.44 -48.78 24.02
CA GLY A 6 -36.81 -48.04 25.27
C GLY A 6 -35.53 -47.80 26.09
N SER A 7 -35.24 -46.75 26.87
CA SER A 7 -35.97 -45.66 27.56
C SER A 7 -34.87 -44.78 28.24
N SER A 8 -34.83 -43.45 28.13
CA SER A 8 -35.48 -42.41 28.99
C SER A 8 -34.62 -41.83 30.14
N SER A 9 -34.81 -40.51 30.35
CA SER A 9 -34.74 -39.73 31.62
C SER A 9 -33.42 -39.01 31.97
N THR A 10 -33.35 -37.78 32.51
CA THR A 10 -34.28 -36.64 32.75
C THR A 10 -33.44 -35.44 33.27
N ALA A 11 -33.94 -34.23 33.10
CA ALA A 11 -33.43 -32.97 33.64
C ALA A 11 -33.48 -32.83 35.18
N ILE A 12 -32.60 -31.99 35.75
CA ILE A 12 -32.77 -31.39 37.09
C ILE A 12 -32.33 -29.91 37.07
N LEU A 13 -33.30 -29.03 37.29
CA LEU A 13 -33.13 -27.66 37.80
C LEU A 13 -32.75 -27.71 39.29
N ALA A 14 -31.89 -26.78 39.73
CA ALA A 14 -31.86 -26.38 41.14
C ALA A 14 -31.49 -24.89 41.29
N SER A 15 -32.22 -24.25 42.18
CA SER A 15 -32.32 -22.82 42.47
C SER A 15 -31.48 -22.38 43.70
N ARG A 16 -30.95 -21.15 43.64
CA ARG A 16 -30.64 -20.12 44.68
C ARG A 16 -30.42 -20.50 46.16
N PRO A 17 -29.52 -19.77 46.87
CA PRO A 17 -30.00 -18.70 47.79
C PRO A 17 -29.15 -17.39 47.86
N LEU A 18 -29.69 -16.41 48.59
CA LEU A 18 -29.29 -15.00 48.81
C LEU A 18 -28.20 -14.75 49.88
N PHE A 19 -27.77 -13.46 49.96
CA PHE A 19 -26.97 -12.70 50.96
C PHE A 19 -25.45 -12.61 50.70
N SER A 20 -24.69 -11.53 50.96
CA SER A 20 -24.88 -10.07 51.13
C SER A 20 -23.48 -9.40 51.29
N GLN A 21 -23.28 -8.21 50.67
CA GLN A 21 -22.35 -7.08 50.95
C GLN A 21 -20.91 -7.27 51.50
N THR A 22 -19.92 -6.70 50.78
CA THR A 22 -18.90 -5.69 51.23
C THR A 22 -17.89 -5.45 50.07
N SER A 23 -17.94 -4.33 49.34
CA SER A 23 -17.21 -3.04 49.50
C SER A 23 -15.95 -2.86 48.60
N LYS A 24 -16.13 -2.06 47.53
CA LYS A 24 -15.22 -1.05 46.88
C LYS A 24 -13.90 -1.49 46.19
N PRO A 25 -13.33 -0.65 45.28
CA PRO A 25 -13.89 0.48 44.51
C PRO A 25 -13.66 0.40 42.98
N SER A 26 -14.49 1.13 42.24
CA SER A 26 -14.39 1.43 40.80
C SER A 26 -13.75 2.80 40.58
N ILE A 27 -12.91 2.93 39.53
CA ILE A 27 -12.41 4.21 39.02
C ILE A 27 -13.14 4.54 37.72
N SER A 28 -13.56 5.81 37.68
CA SER A 28 -14.45 6.50 36.78
C SER A 28 -13.88 6.82 35.39
N SER A 29 -14.76 6.81 34.40
CA SER A 29 -14.61 7.49 33.13
C SER A 29 -15.69 8.58 32.96
N LEU A 30 -15.27 9.67 32.33
CA LEU A 30 -16.02 10.59 31.46
C LEU A 30 -16.58 11.92 31.98
N THR A 31 -16.25 12.92 31.15
CA THR A 31 -17.03 14.06 30.65
C THR A 31 -17.12 15.35 31.45
N LEU A 32 -16.65 16.43 30.81
CA LEU A 32 -16.93 17.82 31.17
C LEU A 32 -17.07 18.67 29.90
N SER A 33 -18.28 19.20 29.72
CA SER A 33 -18.63 20.49 29.12
C SER A 33 -20.02 20.85 29.67
N PRO A 34 -20.54 22.09 29.60
CA PRO A 34 -19.99 23.39 29.16
C PRO A 34 -20.17 24.52 30.22
N GLY A 35 -19.68 25.74 29.97
CA GLY A 35 -20.02 26.89 30.82
C GLY A 35 -19.48 28.24 30.35
N GLN A 36 -20.38 29.08 29.82
CA GLN A 36 -20.19 30.53 29.63
C GLN A 36 -20.05 31.25 30.98
N SER A 37 -19.24 32.32 31.07
CA SER A 37 -19.63 33.55 31.81
C SER A 37 -18.72 34.76 31.52
N SER A 38 -19.35 35.81 30.98
CA SER A 38 -19.38 37.21 31.44
C SER A 38 -18.20 37.84 32.20
N GLY A 39 -17.73 38.99 31.71
CA GLY A 39 -16.64 39.78 32.31
C GLY A 39 -17.04 40.95 33.22
N ARG A 40 -16.01 41.71 33.65
CA ARG A 40 -15.96 43.14 34.09
C ARG A 40 -14.49 43.51 34.37
N LYS A 41 -13.85 44.38 33.58
CA LYS A 41 -13.51 45.82 33.82
C LYS A 41 -12.82 46.13 35.17
N PHE A 42 -11.63 46.75 35.16
CA PHE A 42 -11.38 48.20 35.35
C PHE A 42 -9.83 48.52 35.22
N TYR A 43 -9.38 49.36 34.27
CA TYR A 43 -8.91 50.78 34.33
C TYR A 43 -7.39 51.02 34.38
N GLY A 44 -6.91 51.89 33.46
CA GLY A 44 -5.57 52.50 33.43
C GLY A 44 -5.26 53.17 32.08
N GLY A 45 -5.58 54.47 31.92
CA GLY A 45 -5.26 55.31 30.74
C GLY A 45 -3.77 55.67 30.65
N ILE A 46 -3.21 56.17 29.53
CA ILE A 46 -3.33 57.53 28.93
C ILE A 46 -2.82 57.40 27.46
N GLY A 47 -3.59 57.78 26.42
CA GLY A 47 -3.50 59.06 25.69
C GLY A 47 -2.28 59.15 24.72
N ILE A 48 -2.44 59.20 23.39
CA ILE A 48 -2.38 60.45 22.58
C ILE A 48 -2.95 60.21 21.15
N HIS A 49 -3.62 61.24 20.62
CA HIS A 49 -4.28 61.36 19.32
C HIS A 49 -3.33 61.68 18.12
N GLY A 50 -3.66 61.10 16.96
CA GLY A 50 -4.04 61.85 15.74
C GLY A 50 -3.02 62.09 14.63
N LYS A 51 -3.28 61.57 13.41
CA LYS A 51 -3.76 62.35 12.23
C LYS A 51 -3.86 61.50 10.95
N ARG A 52 -4.85 61.86 10.12
CA ARG A 52 -5.22 61.30 8.80
C ARG A 52 -4.20 61.63 7.71
N GLY A 53 -4.14 60.78 6.68
CA GLY A 53 -3.62 61.14 5.34
C GLY A 53 -3.75 60.00 4.33
N ARG A 54 -4.63 60.17 3.31
CA ARG A 54 -4.66 59.37 2.08
C ARG A 54 -3.54 59.86 1.15
N SER A 55 -2.85 58.96 0.44
CA SER A 55 -2.37 59.22 -0.92
C SER A 55 -2.00 57.91 -1.63
N GLN A 56 -2.54 57.73 -2.84
CA GLN A 56 -2.06 56.81 -3.87
C GLN A 56 -0.67 57.25 -4.34
N PHE A 57 0.24 56.30 -4.63
CA PHE A 57 1.28 56.49 -5.65
C PHE A 57 1.70 55.14 -6.24
N HIS A 58 1.64 55.09 -7.58
CA HIS A 58 2.17 54.05 -8.45
C HIS A 58 3.68 53.86 -8.25
N VAL A 59 4.15 52.62 -8.26
CA VAL A 59 5.54 52.30 -8.62
C VAL A 59 5.50 51.27 -9.76
N ALA A 60 6.05 51.71 -10.89
CA ALA A 60 6.24 50.92 -12.09
C ALA A 60 7.33 49.85 -11.86
N VAL A 61 7.07 48.62 -12.28
CA VAL A 61 8.10 47.59 -12.40
C VAL A 61 8.45 47.48 -13.89
N THR A 62 9.60 48.03 -14.23
CA THR A 62 10.27 47.87 -15.51
C THR A 62 10.69 46.42 -15.71
N ASN A 63 10.23 45.82 -16.81
CA ASN A 63 10.76 44.57 -17.33
C ASN A 63 12.22 44.80 -17.76
N VAL A 64 13.13 44.06 -17.17
CA VAL A 64 14.48 43.84 -17.72
C VAL A 64 14.61 42.34 -17.92
N ALA A 65 14.58 41.94 -19.18
CA ALA A 65 14.99 40.62 -19.61
C ALA A 65 16.50 40.48 -19.42
N THR A 66 16.92 39.43 -18.73
CA THR A 66 18.27 38.89 -18.83
C THR A 66 18.19 37.37 -18.85
N ASP A 67 18.95 36.81 -19.78
CA ASP A 67 18.88 35.47 -20.31
C ASP A 67 19.17 34.34 -19.31
N ILE A 68 18.38 33.28 -19.47
CA ILE A 68 18.72 31.85 -19.47
C ILE A 68 20.19 31.52 -19.13
N ASN A 69 20.42 30.85 -17.99
CA ASN A 69 21.21 29.61 -17.93
C ASN A 69 21.17 28.93 -16.54
N SER A 70 20.72 27.67 -16.55
CA SER A 70 21.13 26.55 -15.67
C SER A 70 21.04 26.72 -14.14
N VAL A 71 19.83 26.59 -13.56
CA VAL A 71 19.66 26.27 -12.13
C VAL A 71 18.48 25.30 -11.94
N ASP A 72 18.60 24.07 -12.45
CA ASP A 72 17.55 23.03 -12.30
C ASP A 72 18.02 21.80 -11.49
N GLN A 73 19.16 21.91 -10.81
CA GLN A 73 19.73 20.81 -10.03
C GLN A 73 19.45 20.81 -8.50
N PRO A 74 19.10 21.91 -7.81
CA PRO A 74 18.89 21.82 -6.36
C PRO A 74 17.52 21.26 -5.93
N GLN A 75 16.49 21.28 -6.80
CA GLN A 75 15.15 20.83 -6.43
C GLN A 75 14.95 19.29 -6.50
N LYS A 76 15.63 18.59 -7.43
CA LYS A 76 15.58 17.12 -7.50
C LYS A 76 16.30 16.43 -6.33
N LEU A 77 17.35 17.05 -5.79
CA LEU A 77 18.08 16.54 -4.62
C LEU A 77 17.25 16.71 -3.33
N ALA A 78 16.60 17.86 -3.16
CA ALA A 78 15.73 18.13 -2.00
C ALA A 78 14.46 17.25 -1.97
N ALA A 79 13.91 16.89 -3.13
CA ALA A 79 12.76 15.97 -3.22
C ALA A 79 13.10 14.52 -2.84
N LYS A 80 14.39 14.14 -2.84
CA LYS A 80 14.86 12.80 -2.46
C LYS A 80 15.02 12.62 -0.94
N GLU A 81 15.14 13.72 -0.19
CA GLU A 81 15.31 13.72 1.27
C GLU A 81 14.00 13.69 2.07
N SER A 82 12.85 13.90 1.44
CA SER A 82 11.54 13.90 2.11
C SER A 82 10.92 12.50 2.30
N GLN A 83 11.53 11.46 1.73
CA GLN A 83 11.10 10.09 1.97
C GLN A 83 11.59 9.66 3.35
N ARG A 84 10.64 9.33 4.24
CA ARG A 84 10.96 8.68 5.52
C ARG A 84 11.88 7.49 5.23
N PRO A 85 13.00 7.35 5.95
CA PRO A 85 13.93 6.26 5.70
C PRO A 85 13.17 4.94 5.87
N VAL A 86 13.34 4.04 4.91
CA VAL A 86 12.74 2.71 4.90
C VAL A 86 13.68 1.77 5.67
N TYR A 87 13.10 0.88 6.47
CA TYR A 87 13.86 -0.14 7.21
C TYR A 87 14.41 -1.18 6.22
N PRO A 88 15.71 -1.52 6.23
CA PRO A 88 16.29 -2.51 5.30
C PRO A 88 15.65 -3.90 5.39
N PHE A 89 15.37 -4.51 4.24
CA PHE A 89 14.79 -5.86 4.17
C PHE A 89 15.65 -6.94 4.88
N PRO A 90 16.99 -6.96 4.75
CA PRO A 90 17.84 -7.94 5.45
C PRO A 90 17.80 -7.80 6.97
N ALA A 91 17.62 -6.58 7.48
CA ALA A 91 17.64 -6.27 8.91
C ALA A 91 16.37 -6.71 9.66
N ILE A 92 15.35 -7.18 8.95
CA ILE A 92 14.12 -7.68 9.56
C ILE A 92 14.44 -9.01 10.22
N VAL A 93 14.19 -9.15 11.52
CA VAL A 93 14.55 -10.38 12.24
C VAL A 93 13.40 -11.36 12.21
N GLY A 94 13.69 -12.60 11.82
CA GLY A 94 12.70 -13.67 11.64
C GLY A 94 11.81 -13.43 10.42
N GLN A 95 10.59 -13.98 10.48
CA GLN A 95 9.57 -13.92 9.42
C GLN A 95 10.05 -14.55 8.11
N ASP A 96 10.85 -15.61 8.22
CA ASP A 96 11.53 -16.23 7.08
C ASP A 96 10.54 -16.77 6.04
N GLU A 97 9.40 -17.31 6.50
CA GLU A 97 8.30 -17.75 5.63
C GLU A 97 7.73 -16.59 4.81
N MET A 98 7.37 -15.48 5.46
CA MET A 98 6.84 -14.30 4.76
C MET A 98 7.87 -13.71 3.80
N LYS A 99 9.13 -13.61 4.21
CA LYS A 99 10.21 -13.13 3.33
C LYS A 99 10.36 -14.02 2.11
N LEU A 100 10.33 -15.34 2.29
CA LEU A 100 10.43 -16.30 1.21
C LEU A 100 9.27 -16.13 0.22
N CYS A 101 8.02 -16.09 0.70
CA CYS A 101 6.85 -15.91 -0.15
C CYS A 101 6.91 -14.60 -0.96
N LEU A 102 7.33 -13.51 -0.33
CA LEU A 102 7.50 -12.20 -0.98
C LEU A 102 8.59 -12.24 -2.06
N LEU A 103 9.74 -12.84 -1.76
CA LEU A 103 10.85 -12.97 -2.72
C LEU A 103 10.48 -13.86 -3.91
N LEU A 104 9.76 -14.96 -3.67
CA LEU A 104 9.30 -15.85 -4.73
C LEU A 104 8.32 -15.15 -5.68
N ASN A 105 7.37 -14.37 -5.14
CA ASN A 105 6.44 -13.59 -5.97
C ASN A 105 7.11 -12.46 -6.76
N VAL A 106 8.20 -11.92 -6.25
CA VAL A 106 9.04 -10.98 -7.01
C VAL A 106 9.78 -11.67 -8.15
N ILE A 107 10.21 -12.92 -7.95
CA ILE A 107 10.91 -13.71 -8.97
C ILE A 107 9.92 -14.16 -10.05
N ASP A 108 8.78 -14.71 -9.65
CA ASP A 108 7.70 -15.14 -10.54
C ASP A 108 6.35 -14.55 -10.10
N PRO A 109 5.93 -13.41 -10.69
CA PRO A 109 4.63 -12.81 -10.40
C PRO A 109 3.43 -13.70 -10.77
N LYS A 110 3.62 -14.74 -11.60
CA LYS A 110 2.53 -15.64 -12.01
C LYS A 110 2.06 -16.58 -10.90
N ILE A 111 2.78 -16.62 -9.78
CA ILE A 111 2.39 -17.38 -8.60
C ILE A 111 1.00 -16.94 -8.10
N GLY A 112 0.64 -15.66 -8.25
CA GLY A 112 -0.71 -15.18 -7.87
C GLY A 112 -0.76 -14.45 -6.53
N GLY A 113 0.32 -13.77 -6.13
CA GLY A 113 0.34 -12.91 -4.96
C GLY A 113 0.60 -13.64 -3.63
N VAL A 114 0.60 -12.86 -2.55
CA VAL A 114 0.85 -13.36 -1.18
C VAL A 114 -0.23 -12.86 -0.23
N MET A 115 -0.86 -13.79 0.49
CA MET A 115 -1.68 -13.50 1.66
C MET A 115 -0.85 -13.64 2.93
N ILE A 116 -0.76 -12.57 3.73
CA ILE A 116 0.02 -12.50 4.96
C ILE A 116 -0.94 -12.40 6.14
N MET A 117 -1.04 -13.47 6.93
CA MET A 117 -1.91 -13.52 8.10
C MET A 117 -1.10 -13.44 9.38
N GLY A 118 -1.45 -12.52 10.29
CA GLY A 118 -0.75 -12.45 11.57
C GLY A 118 -1.26 -11.35 12.50
N ASP A 119 -0.75 -11.37 13.73
CA ASP A 119 -1.15 -10.42 14.77
C ASP A 119 -0.80 -8.96 14.38
N ARG A 120 -1.50 -8.00 14.98
CA ARG A 120 -1.12 -6.58 14.89
C ARG A 120 0.25 -6.35 15.53
N GLY A 121 1.04 -5.45 14.95
CA GLY A 121 2.39 -5.12 15.46
C GLY A 121 3.49 -6.11 15.07
N THR A 122 3.20 -7.11 14.24
CA THR A 122 4.20 -8.04 13.68
C THR A 122 5.03 -7.43 12.55
N GLY A 123 4.75 -6.21 12.10
CA GLY A 123 5.58 -5.52 11.10
C GLY A 123 5.33 -5.92 9.64
N LYS A 124 4.23 -6.61 9.32
CA LYS A 124 3.83 -7.01 7.95
C LYS A 124 4.03 -5.90 6.91
N SER A 125 3.41 -4.73 7.14
CA SER A 125 3.49 -3.58 6.24
C SER A 125 4.88 -2.94 6.19
N THR A 126 5.72 -3.12 7.22
CA THR A 126 7.12 -2.65 7.20
C THR A 126 7.95 -3.55 6.28
N THR A 127 7.74 -4.86 6.34
CA THR A 127 8.46 -5.81 5.50
C THR A 127 8.11 -5.64 4.02
N VAL A 128 6.82 -5.45 3.70
CA VAL A 128 6.43 -5.18 2.30
C VAL A 128 7.04 -3.88 1.79
N ARG A 129 7.05 -2.80 2.58
CA ARG A 129 7.71 -1.54 2.19
C ARG A 129 9.22 -1.70 2.00
N SER A 130 9.88 -2.50 2.84
CA SER A 130 11.31 -2.78 2.71
C SER A 130 11.66 -3.55 1.44
N LEU A 131 10.73 -4.40 0.95
CA LEU A 131 10.91 -5.15 -0.29
C LEU A 131 11.03 -4.21 -1.48
N VAL A 132 10.25 -3.13 -1.54
CA VAL A 132 10.25 -2.17 -2.66
C VAL A 132 11.63 -1.53 -2.84
N ASP A 133 12.33 -1.22 -1.75
CA ASP A 133 13.67 -0.62 -1.78
C ASP A 133 14.76 -1.62 -2.22
N LEU A 134 14.47 -2.92 -2.17
CA LEU A 134 15.35 -3.99 -2.63
C LEU A 134 15.21 -4.24 -4.15
N LEU A 135 14.06 -3.90 -4.74
CA LEU A 135 13.79 -4.20 -6.14
C LEU A 135 14.61 -3.33 -7.10
N PRO A 136 15.06 -3.89 -8.24
CA PRO A 136 15.74 -3.12 -9.27
C PRO A 136 14.80 -2.11 -9.93
N GLU A 137 15.38 -1.05 -10.49
CA GLU A 137 14.64 -0.08 -11.30
C GLU A 137 14.14 -0.73 -12.60
N ILE A 138 12.97 -0.29 -13.06
CA ILE A 138 12.30 -0.75 -14.28
C ILE A 138 12.32 0.35 -15.35
N LYS A 139 12.40 -0.06 -16.62
CA LYS A 139 12.26 0.83 -17.78
C LYS A 139 10.79 1.16 -17.97
N VAL A 140 10.44 2.45 -18.06
CA VAL A 140 9.08 2.93 -18.34
C VAL A 140 9.10 4.02 -19.40
N VAL A 141 7.99 4.15 -20.12
CA VAL A 141 7.77 5.28 -21.03
C VAL A 141 7.52 6.55 -20.21
N ALA A 142 8.28 7.61 -20.47
CA ALA A 142 8.16 8.85 -19.70
C ALA A 142 6.83 9.55 -20.01
N GLY A 143 6.13 9.98 -18.95
CA GLY A 143 4.84 10.67 -19.05
C GLY A 143 3.62 9.74 -19.17
N ASP A 144 3.83 8.42 -19.24
CA ASP A 144 2.72 7.46 -19.26
C ASP A 144 2.18 7.20 -17.84
N PRO A 145 0.87 7.40 -17.58
CA PRO A 145 0.26 7.10 -16.29
C PRO A 145 0.28 5.61 -15.92
N PHE A 146 0.45 4.71 -16.89
CA PHE A 146 0.41 3.26 -16.68
C PHE A 146 1.79 2.60 -16.52
N ASN A 147 2.89 3.35 -16.51
CA ASN A 147 4.25 2.78 -16.43
C ASN A 147 4.52 1.70 -17.51
N SER A 148 4.01 1.89 -18.73
CA SER A 148 4.13 0.92 -19.83
C SER A 148 5.56 0.52 -20.10
N ASP A 149 5.75 -0.76 -20.43
CA ASP A 149 7.04 -1.27 -20.87
C ASP A 149 7.29 -0.86 -22.34
N PRO A 150 8.42 -0.23 -22.68
CA PRO A 150 8.76 0.08 -24.07
C PRO A 150 9.07 -1.17 -24.91
N GLU A 151 9.38 -2.32 -24.29
CA GLU A 151 9.83 -3.54 -24.97
C GLU A 151 8.74 -4.63 -25.06
N ASP A 152 7.70 -4.59 -24.21
CA ASP A 152 6.64 -5.60 -24.15
C ASP A 152 5.27 -5.05 -24.60
N PRO A 153 4.77 -5.41 -25.81
CA PRO A 153 3.48 -4.98 -26.34
C PRO A 153 2.26 -5.38 -25.51
N GLU A 154 2.34 -6.43 -24.68
CA GLU A 154 1.24 -6.85 -23.82
C GLU A 154 1.12 -5.99 -22.56
N SER A 155 2.19 -5.29 -22.19
CA SER A 155 2.27 -4.42 -21.02
C SER A 155 2.18 -2.93 -21.40
N MET A 156 1.83 -2.62 -22.66
CA MET A 156 1.66 -1.26 -23.17
C MET A 156 0.20 -0.81 -23.09
N GLY A 157 -0.01 0.43 -22.64
CA GLY A 157 -1.27 1.13 -22.85
C GLY A 157 -1.57 1.33 -24.34
N VAL A 158 -2.86 1.51 -24.66
CA VAL A 158 -3.33 1.66 -26.05
C VAL A 158 -2.63 2.83 -26.76
N GLU A 159 -2.49 3.97 -26.08
CA GLU A 159 -1.84 5.17 -26.63
C GLU A 159 -0.35 4.95 -26.94
N VAL A 160 0.38 4.34 -26.00
CA VAL A 160 1.81 4.02 -26.16
C VAL A 160 2.01 3.07 -27.34
N ARG A 161 1.15 2.06 -27.45
CA ARG A 161 1.18 1.08 -28.55
C ARG A 161 0.92 1.74 -29.91
N GLU A 162 -0.05 2.64 -29.99
CA GLU A 162 -0.33 3.39 -31.22
C GLU A 162 0.84 4.29 -31.63
N ASN A 163 1.48 4.97 -30.69
CA ASN A 163 2.61 5.85 -30.98
C ASN A 163 3.84 5.09 -31.47
N ILE A 164 4.11 3.91 -30.90
CA ILE A 164 5.16 3.00 -31.42
C ILE A 164 4.83 2.53 -32.82
N MET A 165 3.56 2.17 -33.10
CA MET A 165 3.12 1.76 -34.44
C MET A 165 3.26 2.89 -35.47
N LYS A 166 3.10 4.16 -35.04
CA LYS A 166 3.33 5.35 -35.86
C LYS A 166 4.81 5.69 -36.05
N GLY A 167 5.73 5.00 -35.37
CA GLY A 167 7.17 5.20 -35.46
C GLY A 167 7.69 6.39 -34.65
N GLU A 168 6.94 6.83 -33.62
CA GLU A 168 7.36 7.91 -32.74
C GLU A 168 8.44 7.47 -31.75
N ASN A 169 9.43 8.34 -31.50
CA ASN A 169 10.47 8.09 -30.51
C ASN A 169 9.96 8.38 -29.11
N LEU A 170 9.64 7.33 -28.36
CA LEU A 170 9.29 7.43 -26.95
C LEU A 170 10.54 7.62 -26.09
N SER A 171 10.51 8.62 -25.19
CA SER A 171 11.54 8.77 -24.17
C SER A 171 11.38 7.73 -23.07
N VAL A 172 12.39 6.89 -22.87
CA VAL A 172 12.41 5.85 -21.82
C VAL A 172 13.17 6.36 -20.59
N VAL A 173 12.62 6.15 -19.40
CA VAL A 173 13.25 6.48 -18.12
C VAL A 173 13.30 5.26 -17.21
N MET A 174 14.34 5.17 -16.38
CA MET A 174 14.42 4.18 -15.31
C MET A 174 13.70 4.73 -14.08
N THR A 175 12.74 3.98 -13.55
CA THR A 175 12.02 4.33 -12.32
C THR A 175 12.07 3.18 -11.33
N LYS A 176 11.97 3.49 -10.04
CA LYS A 176 11.76 2.46 -9.02
C LYS A 176 10.36 1.87 -9.15
N ILE A 177 10.24 0.60 -8.76
CA ILE A 177 8.96 -0.09 -8.66
C ILE A 177 8.09 0.64 -7.63
N ASN A 178 6.85 0.95 -8.00
CA ASN A 178 5.91 1.63 -7.13
C ASN A 178 5.16 0.62 -6.26
N MET A 179 4.99 0.96 -4.99
CA MET A 179 4.06 0.30 -4.08
C MET A 179 2.87 1.20 -3.84
N VAL A 180 1.68 0.69 -4.09
CA VAL A 180 0.42 1.39 -3.90
C VAL A 180 -0.31 0.74 -2.72
N ASP A 181 -0.60 1.55 -1.71
CA ASP A 181 -1.42 1.14 -0.57
C ASP A 181 -2.91 1.33 -0.91
N LEU A 182 -3.70 0.27 -0.78
CA LEU A 182 -5.16 0.31 -0.90
C LEU A 182 -5.78 0.61 0.48
N PRO A 183 -6.44 1.77 0.68
CA PRO A 183 -7.14 2.04 1.93
C PRO A 183 -8.45 1.24 2.01
N LEU A 184 -8.85 0.89 3.23
CA LEU A 184 -10.08 0.12 3.51
C LEU A 184 -11.35 0.74 2.91
N GLY A 185 -11.47 2.08 2.97
CA GLY A 185 -12.62 2.81 2.43
C GLY A 185 -12.41 3.33 1.01
N ALA A 186 -11.60 2.65 0.19
CA ALA A 186 -11.44 3.01 -1.21
C ALA A 186 -12.76 2.76 -1.95
N THR A 187 -13.25 3.72 -2.71
CA THR A 187 -14.36 3.49 -3.65
C THR A 187 -13.84 2.75 -4.88
N GLU A 188 -14.69 1.97 -5.53
CA GLU A 188 -14.39 1.28 -6.81
C GLU A 188 -13.80 2.25 -7.84
N ASP A 189 -14.42 3.43 -7.98
CA ASP A 189 -13.98 4.54 -8.82
C ASP A 189 -12.53 4.98 -8.54
N ARG A 190 -12.08 4.98 -7.28
CA ARG A 190 -10.69 5.32 -6.93
C ARG A 190 -9.73 4.16 -7.24
N VAL A 191 -10.19 2.92 -7.14
CA VAL A 191 -9.39 1.72 -7.39
C VAL A 191 -9.20 1.52 -8.90
N CYS A 192 -10.30 1.46 -9.63
CA CYS A 192 -10.34 1.17 -11.06
C CYS A 192 -10.05 2.40 -11.92
N GLY A 193 -10.43 3.59 -11.44
CA GLY A 193 -10.42 4.84 -12.21
C GLY A 193 -11.83 5.26 -12.60
N THR A 194 -11.95 6.53 -12.99
CA THR A 194 -13.22 7.14 -13.39
C THR A 194 -13.14 7.66 -14.82
N ILE A 195 -14.30 7.86 -15.44
CA ILE A 195 -14.44 8.48 -16.76
C ILE A 195 -15.08 9.86 -16.54
N ASP A 196 -14.38 10.92 -16.92
CA ASP A 196 -14.90 12.29 -16.89
C ASP A 196 -15.79 12.53 -18.11
N ILE A 197 -17.09 12.42 -17.89
CA ILE A 197 -18.13 12.52 -18.91
C ILE A 197 -18.23 13.95 -19.46
N GLU A 198 -18.02 14.96 -18.62
CA GLU A 198 -18.13 16.36 -19.05
C GLU A 198 -17.05 16.68 -20.07
N LYS A 199 -15.81 16.25 -19.84
CA LYS A 199 -14.73 16.35 -20.82
C LYS A 199 -14.96 15.46 -22.04
N ALA A 200 -15.45 14.23 -21.85
CA ALA A 200 -15.74 13.33 -22.96
C ALA A 200 -16.79 13.87 -23.93
N LEU A 201 -17.83 14.55 -23.41
CA LEU A 201 -18.89 15.16 -24.21
C LEU A 201 -18.48 16.50 -24.82
N THR A 202 -17.69 17.31 -24.11
CA THR A 202 -17.31 18.67 -24.54
C THR A 202 -16.14 18.67 -25.52
N GLU A 203 -15.11 17.87 -25.23
CA GLU A 203 -13.85 17.85 -26.00
C GLU A 203 -13.80 16.66 -26.98
N GLY A 204 -14.73 15.71 -26.87
CA GLY A 204 -14.76 14.50 -27.70
C GLY A 204 -13.57 13.54 -27.44
N VAL A 205 -12.80 13.78 -26.38
CA VAL A 205 -11.65 12.98 -25.97
C VAL A 205 -12.04 12.14 -24.76
N LYS A 206 -11.73 10.84 -24.77
CA LYS A 206 -11.95 9.95 -23.62
C LYS A 206 -11.09 10.40 -22.43
N ALA A 207 -11.64 11.23 -21.55
CA ALA A 207 -10.96 11.70 -20.35
C ALA A 207 -11.05 10.64 -19.24
N PHE A 208 -10.13 9.67 -19.26
CA PHE A 208 -10.00 8.66 -18.21
C PHE A 208 -9.08 9.15 -17.10
N GLU A 209 -9.55 9.10 -15.85
CA GLU A 209 -8.72 9.39 -14.69
C GLU A 209 -8.17 8.07 -14.10
N PRO A 210 -6.84 7.87 -14.11
CA PRO A 210 -6.25 6.60 -13.69
C PRO A 210 -6.42 6.36 -12.18
N GLY A 211 -6.96 5.19 -11.84
CA GLY A 211 -7.13 4.72 -10.47
C GLY A 211 -5.84 4.21 -9.82
N LEU A 212 -5.99 3.55 -8.67
CA LEU A 212 -4.89 2.89 -7.95
C LEU A 212 -4.31 1.71 -8.74
N LEU A 213 -5.14 0.96 -9.47
CA LEU A 213 -4.69 -0.16 -10.30
C LEU A 213 -3.75 0.26 -11.43
N ALA A 214 -4.04 1.40 -12.07
CA ALA A 214 -3.18 1.98 -13.09
C ALA A 214 -1.79 2.32 -12.53
N LYS A 215 -1.75 2.92 -11.33
CA LYS A 215 -0.50 3.27 -10.64
C LYS A 215 0.28 2.06 -10.14
N ALA A 216 -0.43 0.98 -9.81
CA ALA A 216 0.15 -0.28 -9.38
C ALA A 216 0.72 -1.10 -10.54
N ASN A 217 0.44 -0.76 -11.81
CA ASN A 217 0.95 -1.51 -12.96
C ASN A 217 2.48 -1.61 -12.93
N ARG A 218 2.98 -2.82 -13.16
CA ARG A 218 4.39 -3.25 -13.01
C ARG A 218 4.97 -2.95 -11.62
N GLY A 219 4.09 -2.93 -10.63
CA GLY A 219 4.33 -2.56 -9.25
C GLY A 219 3.84 -3.59 -8.25
N ILE A 220 3.65 -3.12 -7.02
CA ILE A 220 3.08 -3.88 -5.91
C ILE A 220 1.80 -3.18 -5.47
N LEU A 221 0.71 -3.95 -5.35
CA LEU A 221 -0.51 -3.50 -4.70
C LEU A 221 -0.60 -4.13 -3.32
N TYR A 222 -0.52 -3.30 -2.28
CA TYR A 222 -0.65 -3.73 -0.89
C TYR A 222 -2.04 -3.41 -0.38
N VAL A 223 -2.74 -4.41 0.13
CA VAL A 223 -4.05 -4.27 0.76
C VAL A 223 -3.90 -4.57 2.25
N ASP A 224 -4.13 -3.55 3.08
CA ASP A 224 -4.14 -3.73 4.53
C ASP A 224 -5.51 -4.19 4.99
N GLU A 225 -5.54 -5.12 5.94
CA GLU A 225 -6.77 -5.68 6.52
C GLU A 225 -7.78 -6.14 5.44
N VAL A 226 -7.35 -7.03 4.54
CA VAL A 226 -8.18 -7.59 3.45
C VAL A 226 -9.50 -8.19 3.92
N ASN A 227 -9.57 -8.61 5.20
CA ASN A 227 -10.76 -9.15 5.84
C ASN A 227 -11.91 -8.14 5.89
N LEU A 228 -11.57 -6.84 5.88
CA LEU A 228 -12.52 -5.73 5.99
C LEU A 228 -12.87 -5.10 4.64
N LEU A 229 -12.31 -5.63 3.53
CA LEU A 229 -12.56 -5.08 2.20
C LEU A 229 -13.96 -5.49 1.68
N ASP A 230 -14.58 -4.57 0.94
CA ASP A 230 -15.86 -4.80 0.27
C ASP A 230 -15.76 -5.92 -0.79
N ASP A 231 -16.80 -6.76 -0.88
CA ASP A 231 -16.87 -7.93 -1.78
C ASP A 231 -16.56 -7.56 -3.23
N HIS A 232 -17.18 -6.50 -3.72
CA HIS A 232 -17.01 -6.04 -5.11
C HIS A 232 -15.57 -5.60 -5.42
N LEU A 233 -14.85 -5.03 -4.45
CA LEU A 233 -13.46 -4.65 -4.65
C LEU A 233 -12.55 -5.88 -4.68
N VAL A 234 -12.80 -6.86 -3.81
CA VAL A 234 -12.03 -8.12 -3.81
C VAL A 234 -12.09 -8.78 -5.18
N ASP A 235 -13.28 -8.91 -5.76
CA ASP A 235 -13.46 -9.58 -7.06
C ASP A 235 -12.70 -8.85 -8.17
N VAL A 236 -12.84 -7.52 -8.27
CA VAL A 236 -12.15 -6.71 -9.28
C VAL A 236 -10.62 -6.76 -9.13
N LEU A 237 -10.12 -6.74 -7.89
CA LEU A 237 -8.68 -6.82 -7.63
C LEU A 237 -8.11 -8.17 -8.03
N LEU A 238 -8.80 -9.27 -7.69
CA LEU A 238 -8.36 -10.62 -8.02
C LEU A 238 -8.45 -10.89 -9.53
N ASP A 239 -9.51 -10.41 -10.20
CA ASP A 239 -9.64 -10.51 -11.65
C ASP A 239 -8.56 -9.70 -12.37
N SER A 240 -8.26 -8.48 -11.89
CA SER A 240 -7.19 -7.65 -12.45
C SER A 240 -5.81 -8.26 -12.23
N ALA A 241 -5.56 -8.83 -11.05
CA ALA A 241 -4.29 -9.50 -10.74
C ALA A 241 -4.08 -10.77 -11.59
N ALA A 242 -5.14 -11.53 -11.85
CA ALA A 242 -5.09 -12.74 -12.66
C ALA A 242 -5.00 -12.46 -14.17
N SER A 243 -5.80 -11.53 -14.68
CA SER A 243 -5.82 -11.18 -16.12
C SER A 243 -4.65 -10.26 -16.51
N GLY A 244 -4.14 -9.47 -15.57
CA GLY A 244 -3.16 -8.42 -15.81
C GLY A 244 -3.73 -7.18 -16.51
N TRP A 245 -5.07 -7.09 -16.63
CA TRP A 245 -5.77 -5.97 -17.26
C TRP A 245 -6.90 -5.50 -16.35
N ASN A 246 -7.08 -4.20 -16.26
CA ASN A 246 -8.25 -3.61 -15.60
C ASN A 246 -9.17 -3.02 -16.69
N THR A 247 -10.45 -3.39 -16.63
CA THR A 247 -11.47 -2.89 -17.55
C THR A 247 -12.49 -2.09 -16.76
N VAL A 248 -12.67 -0.83 -17.15
CA VAL A 248 -13.64 0.09 -16.56
C VAL A 248 -14.78 0.30 -17.56
N GLU A 249 -15.98 -0.12 -17.17
CA GLU A 249 -17.19 0.02 -17.97
C GLU A 249 -18.18 0.95 -17.26
N ARG A 250 -18.39 2.14 -17.81
CA ARG A 250 -19.38 3.10 -17.31
C ARG A 250 -20.07 3.79 -18.48
N GLU A 251 -21.39 3.91 -18.39
CA GLU A 251 -22.22 4.70 -19.32
C GLU A 251 -22.05 4.33 -20.80
N GLY A 252 -21.80 3.05 -21.08
CA GLY A 252 -21.63 2.53 -22.45
C GLY A 252 -20.22 2.75 -23.04
N ILE A 253 -19.29 3.29 -22.27
CA ILE A 253 -17.87 3.39 -22.62
C ILE A 253 -17.11 2.31 -21.85
N SER A 254 -16.34 1.50 -22.58
CA SER A 254 -15.41 0.51 -22.01
C SER A 254 -13.98 0.96 -22.31
N ILE A 255 -13.17 1.07 -21.26
CA ILE A 255 -11.74 1.40 -21.33
C ILE A 255 -10.98 0.30 -20.59
N SER A 256 -9.97 -0.27 -21.25
CA SER A 256 -9.10 -1.26 -20.63
C SER A 256 -7.66 -0.73 -20.60
N HIS A 257 -6.97 -0.96 -19.49
CA HIS A 257 -5.57 -0.61 -19.34
C HIS A 257 -4.78 -1.75 -18.66
N PRO A 258 -3.46 -1.83 -18.88
CA PRO A 258 -2.63 -2.83 -18.22
C PRO A 258 -2.59 -2.60 -16.70
N ALA A 259 -2.66 -3.69 -15.94
CA ALA A 259 -2.65 -3.74 -14.49
C ALA A 259 -1.94 -5.01 -14.00
N ARG A 260 -0.73 -5.26 -14.48
CA ARG A 260 0.12 -6.39 -14.04
C ARG A 260 0.87 -5.99 -12.78
N PHE A 261 0.38 -6.40 -11.61
CA PHE A 261 1.00 -6.08 -10.32
C PHE A 261 1.10 -7.30 -9.42
N ILE A 262 2.02 -7.25 -8.46
CA ILE A 262 2.09 -8.27 -7.40
C ILE A 262 1.09 -7.87 -6.31
N LEU A 263 0.07 -8.70 -6.10
CA LEU A 263 -0.92 -8.50 -5.05
C LEU A 263 -0.39 -9.02 -3.71
N ILE A 264 -0.38 -8.16 -2.70
CA ILE A 264 -0.02 -8.53 -1.33
C ILE A 264 -1.17 -8.15 -0.40
N GLY A 265 -1.85 -9.16 0.15
CA GLY A 265 -2.88 -9.00 1.16
C GLY A 265 -2.30 -9.17 2.55
N SER A 266 -2.69 -8.30 3.48
CA SER A 266 -2.40 -8.46 4.91
C SER A 266 -3.71 -8.59 5.67
N GLY A 267 -3.79 -9.56 6.59
CA GLY A 267 -4.98 -9.80 7.40
C GLY A 267 -4.64 -10.16 8.84
N ASN A 268 -5.64 -10.00 9.71
CA ASN A 268 -5.59 -10.43 11.10
C ASN A 268 -6.67 -11.50 11.33
N PRO A 269 -6.31 -12.73 11.71
CA PRO A 269 -7.27 -13.79 12.00
C PRO A 269 -8.35 -13.39 13.04
N GLU A 270 -8.03 -12.48 13.97
CA GLU A 270 -8.94 -12.02 15.02
C GLU A 270 -10.01 -11.03 14.53
N GLU A 271 -9.84 -10.43 13.35
CA GLU A 271 -10.75 -9.39 12.83
C GLU A 271 -11.85 -9.93 11.92
N GLY A 272 -11.85 -11.24 11.67
CA GLY A 272 -12.84 -11.92 10.84
C GLY A 272 -12.21 -13.03 10.00
N GLU A 273 -13.02 -13.98 9.57
CA GLU A 273 -12.57 -15.03 8.65
C GLU A 273 -12.31 -14.45 7.26
N LEU A 274 -11.28 -14.96 6.61
CA LEU A 274 -11.02 -14.64 5.21
C LEU A 274 -12.11 -15.23 4.33
N ARG A 275 -12.49 -14.46 3.31
CA ARG A 275 -13.42 -14.93 2.29
C ARG A 275 -12.77 -16.06 1.48
N PRO A 276 -13.52 -17.13 1.12
CA PRO A 276 -12.98 -18.25 0.36
C PRO A 276 -12.33 -17.86 -0.97
N GLN A 277 -12.83 -16.81 -1.65
CA GLN A 277 -12.30 -16.31 -2.93
C GLN A 277 -10.85 -15.83 -2.80
N LEU A 278 -10.50 -15.20 -1.67
CA LEU A 278 -9.14 -14.77 -1.40
C LEU A 278 -8.25 -16.03 -1.22
N LEU A 279 -8.70 -16.98 -0.42
CA LEU A 279 -7.93 -18.21 -0.15
C LEU A 279 -7.69 -19.05 -1.40
N ASP A 280 -8.64 -19.09 -2.33
CA ASP A 280 -8.55 -19.87 -3.57
C ASP A 280 -7.65 -19.22 -4.62
N ARG A 281 -7.61 -17.88 -4.67
CA ARG A 281 -6.90 -17.14 -5.74
C ARG A 281 -5.53 -16.61 -5.35
N PHE A 282 -5.21 -16.53 -4.06
CA PHE A 282 -3.86 -16.22 -3.62
C PHE A 282 -2.95 -17.43 -3.78
N GLY A 283 -1.84 -17.25 -4.51
CA GLY A 283 -0.89 -18.33 -4.78
C GLY A 283 -0.10 -18.80 -3.56
N MET A 284 0.15 -17.90 -2.61
CA MET A 284 0.88 -18.21 -1.39
C MET A 284 0.19 -17.63 -0.17
N HIS A 285 0.21 -18.39 0.91
CA HIS A 285 -0.21 -17.96 2.23
C HIS A 285 0.99 -18.04 3.18
N ALA A 286 1.29 -16.94 3.86
CA ALA A 286 2.35 -16.84 4.85
C ALA A 286 1.77 -16.47 6.22
N GLN A 287 2.07 -17.27 7.25
CA GLN A 287 1.66 -16.97 8.61
C GLN A 287 2.77 -16.24 9.38
N VAL A 288 2.42 -15.11 9.99
CA VAL A 288 3.33 -14.28 10.78
C VAL A 288 2.88 -14.26 12.23
N GLY A 289 3.52 -15.08 13.04
CA GLY A 289 3.32 -15.08 14.48
C GLY A 289 4.18 -14.05 15.21
N THR A 290 3.72 -13.62 16.37
CA THR A 290 4.57 -12.87 17.32
C THR A 290 5.77 -13.73 17.75
N VAL A 291 6.98 -13.19 17.63
CA VAL A 291 8.21 -13.88 18.05
C VAL A 291 8.13 -14.22 19.54
N ARG A 292 8.23 -15.51 19.86
CA ARG A 292 8.13 -16.03 21.25
C ARG A 292 9.46 -16.06 21.98
N ASP A 293 10.56 -16.14 21.25
CA ASP A 293 11.91 -16.16 21.82
C ASP A 293 12.28 -14.76 22.37
N ALA A 294 12.66 -14.72 23.64
CA ALA A 294 13.04 -13.51 24.33
C ALA A 294 14.29 -12.85 23.70
N GLU A 295 15.27 -13.64 23.25
CA GLU A 295 16.51 -13.11 22.68
C GLU A 295 16.24 -12.41 21.35
N LEU A 296 15.45 -13.03 20.48
CA LEU A 296 15.03 -12.43 19.21
C LEU A 296 14.17 -11.19 19.42
N ARG A 297 13.30 -11.16 20.45
CA ARG A 297 12.51 -9.97 20.78
C ARG A 297 13.39 -8.80 21.21
N VAL A 298 14.38 -9.04 22.06
CA VAL A 298 15.35 -8.01 22.45
C VAL A 298 16.08 -7.48 21.23
N LYS A 299 16.56 -8.37 20.35
CA LYS A 299 17.21 -8.00 19.09
C LYS A 299 16.32 -7.11 18.21
N ILE A 300 15.03 -7.44 18.05
CA ILE A 300 14.10 -6.61 17.27
C ILE A 300 13.99 -5.19 17.84
N VAL A 301 13.88 -5.07 19.16
CA VAL A 301 13.78 -3.76 19.84
C VAL A 301 15.08 -2.98 19.72
N GLU A 302 16.23 -3.62 19.89
CA GLU A 302 17.54 -2.99 19.76
C GLU A 302 17.81 -2.49 18.33
N GLU A 303 17.57 -3.34 17.33
CA GLU A 303 17.76 -2.98 15.92
C GLU A 303 16.79 -1.86 15.51
N ARG A 304 15.54 -1.91 15.99
CA ARG A 304 14.58 -0.83 15.76
C ARG A 304 15.04 0.49 16.38
N ALA A 305 15.54 0.46 17.62
CA ALA A 305 16.05 1.64 18.31
C ALA A 305 17.30 2.22 17.62
N ARG A 306 18.19 1.36 17.09
CA ARG A 306 19.36 1.78 16.30
C ARG A 306 18.93 2.49 15.03
N PHE A 307 17.95 1.94 14.31
CA PHE A 307 17.39 2.55 13.12
C PHE A 307 16.74 3.90 13.42
N ASP A 308 15.90 3.99 14.46
CA ASP A 308 15.21 5.23 14.82
C ASP A 308 16.20 6.33 15.28
N LYS A 309 17.34 5.94 15.88
CA LYS A 309 18.41 6.87 16.28
C LYS A 309 19.17 7.45 15.07
N ASN A 310 19.69 6.58 14.20
CA ASN A 310 20.49 6.96 13.03
C ASN A 310 20.12 6.10 11.80
N PRO A 311 19.07 6.47 11.05
CA PRO A 311 18.61 5.66 9.92
C PRO A 311 19.63 5.51 8.79
N LYS A 312 20.45 6.54 8.53
CA LYS A 312 21.46 6.54 7.45
C LYS A 312 22.57 5.51 7.75
N GLU A 313 23.17 5.62 8.92
CA GLU A 313 24.24 4.72 9.39
C GLU A 313 23.76 3.25 9.43
N PHE A 314 22.53 3.03 9.89
CA PHE A 314 21.94 1.70 9.91
C PHE A 314 21.73 1.12 8.50
N ARG A 315 21.30 1.93 7.53
CA ARG A 315 21.17 1.46 6.14
C ARG A 315 22.54 1.14 5.53
N ASP A 316 23.54 1.95 5.84
CA ASP A 316 24.91 1.73 5.36
C ASP A 316 25.49 0.40 5.89
N SER A 317 25.18 0.01 7.13
CA SER A 317 25.65 -1.27 7.68
C SER A 317 25.04 -2.50 6.99
N TYR A 318 23.81 -2.41 6.49
CA TYR A 318 23.12 -3.51 5.80
C TYR A 318 23.20 -3.42 4.27
N LYS A 319 23.89 -2.41 3.72
CA LYS A 319 23.96 -2.17 2.28
C LYS A 319 24.54 -3.35 1.50
N ALA A 320 25.61 -3.96 2.00
CA ALA A 320 26.25 -5.11 1.35
C ALA A 320 25.32 -6.33 1.29
N GLU A 321 24.54 -6.57 2.35
CA GLU A 321 23.55 -7.66 2.37
C GLU A 321 22.37 -7.37 1.43
N GLN A 322 21.92 -6.11 1.36
CA GLN A 322 20.86 -5.68 0.47
C GLN A 322 21.28 -5.83 -1.00
N GLU A 323 22.49 -5.41 -1.36
CA GLU A 323 23.05 -5.59 -2.71
C GLU A 323 23.20 -7.07 -3.08
N LYS A 324 23.67 -7.91 -2.16
CA LYS A 324 23.76 -9.36 -2.36
C LYS A 324 22.39 -9.97 -2.65
N LEU A 325 21.37 -9.60 -1.89
CA LEU A 325 20.02 -10.11 -2.08
C LEU A 325 19.40 -9.60 -3.39
N GLN A 326 19.66 -8.34 -3.76
CA GLN A 326 19.22 -7.79 -5.05
C GLN A 326 19.84 -8.54 -6.24
N GLN A 327 21.13 -8.87 -6.16
CA GLN A 327 21.81 -9.68 -7.17
C GLN A 327 21.25 -11.11 -7.25
N GLN A 328 20.92 -11.72 -6.11
CA GLN A 328 20.29 -13.04 -6.06
C GLN A 328 18.92 -13.02 -6.74
N ILE A 329 18.07 -12.01 -6.45
CA ILE A 329 16.77 -11.84 -7.12
C ILE A 329 16.94 -11.67 -8.63
N GLY A 330 17.87 -10.81 -9.05
CA GLY A 330 18.15 -10.60 -10.47
C GLY A 330 18.59 -11.89 -11.17
N SER A 331 19.51 -12.63 -10.56
CA SER A 331 20.01 -13.91 -11.10
C SER A 331 18.92 -14.98 -11.14
N ALA A 332 18.06 -15.04 -10.12
CA ALA A 332 16.94 -15.97 -10.06
C ALA A 332 15.91 -15.69 -11.16
N ARG A 333 15.55 -14.41 -11.38
CA ARG A 333 14.64 -14.00 -12.48
C ARG A 333 15.16 -14.39 -13.85
N SER A 334 16.46 -14.19 -14.11
CA SER A 334 17.08 -14.59 -15.38
C SER A 334 17.16 -16.10 -15.55
N SER A 335 17.32 -16.85 -14.46
CA SER A 335 17.49 -18.31 -14.51
C SER A 335 16.17 -19.08 -14.48
N LEU A 336 15.06 -18.44 -14.09
CA LEU A 336 13.76 -19.08 -13.89
C LEU A 336 13.30 -19.90 -15.11
N SER A 337 13.49 -19.39 -16.33
CA SER A 337 13.11 -20.07 -17.58
C SER A 337 13.89 -21.36 -17.84
N SER A 338 15.03 -21.55 -17.18
CA SER A 338 15.90 -22.72 -17.32
C SER A 338 15.70 -23.77 -16.22
N VAL A 339 14.95 -23.44 -15.16
CA VAL A 339 14.71 -24.37 -14.05
C VAL A 339 13.77 -25.48 -14.52
N GLN A 340 14.22 -26.72 -14.41
CA GLN A 340 13.43 -27.92 -14.71
C GLN A 340 13.04 -28.63 -13.42
N ILE A 341 11.78 -29.00 -13.31
CA ILE A 341 11.27 -29.85 -12.23
C ILE A 341 11.25 -31.29 -12.74
N ASP A 342 11.79 -32.22 -11.95
CA ASP A 342 11.69 -33.65 -12.25
C ASP A 342 10.20 -34.05 -12.33
N ARG A 343 9.81 -34.74 -13.40
CA ARG A 343 8.44 -35.24 -13.62
C ARG A 343 7.91 -36.09 -12.47
N ASN A 344 8.77 -36.70 -11.65
CA ASN A 344 8.34 -37.47 -10.49
C ASN A 344 7.79 -36.59 -9.36
N LEU A 345 8.21 -35.32 -9.27
CA LEU A 345 7.74 -34.37 -8.27
C LEU A 345 6.49 -33.59 -8.71
N SER A 346 6.10 -33.64 -9.99
CA SER A 346 4.91 -32.93 -10.51
C SER A 346 3.63 -33.77 -10.47
N LYS A 347 3.64 -34.94 -9.83
CA LYS A 347 2.57 -35.96 -9.87
C LYS A 347 1.71 -36.08 -8.61
N GLU A 348 1.91 -35.22 -7.61
CA GLU A 348 1.04 -35.12 -6.44
C GLU A 348 0.12 -33.90 -6.56
#